data_AF-T0HD29-F1
#
_entry.id   AF-T0HD29-F1
#
_cell.length_a   1.000
_cell.length_b   1.000
_cell.length_c   1.000
_cell.angle_alpha   90.00
_cell.angle_beta   90.00
_cell.angle_gamma   90.00
#
_symmetry.space_group_name_H-M   'P 1'
#
loop_
_entity.id
_entity.type
_entity.pdbx_description
1 polymer ?
#
loop_
_entity_poly.entity_id
_entity_poly.type
_entity_poly.pdbx_seq_one_letter_code
_entity_poly.pdbx_strand_id
1 'polypeptide(L)'
;MSSFLNRFVLVAFFVMLSNCTKDVVRVYNPITEKDKNSYGIMAFGLYAYNQSHKDILNLFSKDSGTVFTDLERQGVKFSEILTKDAKKNPQNISPYPVEEPVMAEKTDSTQYFEGKTGYISPFYLLLSLDPAKEYAITGVTYTYQVSCGQKCRRTIVRDFPVEPSKSFKAFPIKTTAGDITFGGILMARVLPTTKSDPYGIGDDTPNLSDLFAGNKVSVNIEPGEEHIKGMESDSLREFFYRGVVDSKNAEKLFYENLIKVYPEGYWKTLAEKKRAALGN
;
A
#
# COMPACT_ATOMS: atom_id res chain seq x y z
N MET A 1 -3.48 -54.43 -7.80
CA MET A 1 -2.88 -53.26 -7.13
C MET A 1 -3.19 -52.00 -7.96
N SER A 2 -4.34 -51.32 -7.78
CA SER A 2 -4.52 -50.03 -8.46
C SER A 2 -5.55 -49.06 -7.86
N SER A 3 -6.51 -49.49 -7.01
CA SER A 3 -7.46 -48.54 -6.39
C SER A 3 -6.95 -47.91 -5.08
N PHE A 4 -6.06 -48.61 -4.36
CA PHE A 4 -5.53 -48.14 -3.07
C PHE A 4 -4.47 -47.05 -3.23
N LEU A 5 -3.51 -47.21 -4.16
CA LEU A 5 -2.51 -46.17 -4.44
C LEU A 5 -3.15 -44.86 -4.94
N ASN A 6 -4.20 -44.97 -5.76
CA ASN A 6 -4.87 -43.81 -6.35
C ASN A 6 -5.61 -42.95 -5.30
N ARG A 7 -6.14 -43.59 -4.24
CA ARG A 7 -6.76 -42.88 -3.10
C ARG A 7 -5.74 -42.16 -2.22
N PHE A 8 -4.56 -42.75 -1.99
CA PHE A 8 -3.50 -42.10 -1.21
C PHE A 8 -2.90 -40.90 -1.94
N VAL A 9 -2.75 -40.96 -3.27
CA VAL A 9 -2.28 -39.82 -4.08
C VAL A 9 -3.30 -38.67 -4.08
N LEU A 10 -4.60 -38.97 -4.15
CA LEU A 10 -5.67 -37.97 -4.04
C LEU A 10 -5.74 -37.32 -2.65
N VAL A 11 -5.58 -38.10 -1.57
CA VAL A 11 -5.53 -37.56 -0.21
C VAL A 11 -4.26 -36.74 0.01
N ALA A 12 -3.10 -37.18 -0.46
CA ALA A 12 -1.86 -36.41 -0.37
C ALA A 12 -1.92 -35.10 -1.19
N PHE A 13 -2.59 -35.10 -2.34
CA PHE A 13 -2.85 -33.89 -3.13
C PHE A 13 -3.80 -32.92 -2.41
N PHE A 14 -4.86 -33.43 -1.76
CA PHE A 14 -5.73 -32.62 -0.90
C PHE A 14 -5.01 -32.08 0.35
N VAL A 15 -4.10 -32.83 0.96
CA VAL A 15 -3.29 -32.39 2.12
C VAL A 15 -2.24 -31.35 1.70
N MET A 16 -1.70 -31.43 0.49
CA MET A 16 -0.79 -30.42 -0.09
C MET A 16 -1.53 -29.14 -0.52
N LEU A 17 -2.78 -29.23 -1.00
CA LEU A 17 -3.60 -28.08 -1.39
C LEU A 17 -4.27 -27.35 -0.21
N SER A 18 -4.36 -27.98 0.96
CA SER A 18 -5.13 -27.45 2.11
C SER A 18 -4.34 -26.60 3.11
N ASN A 19 -3.03 -26.44 2.94
CA ASN A 19 -2.19 -25.68 3.87
C ASN A 19 -1.51 -24.44 3.27
N CYS A 20 -2.13 -23.81 2.25
CA CYS A 20 -1.80 -22.42 1.92
C CYS A 20 -2.27 -21.54 3.10
N THR A 21 -1.37 -21.32 4.05
CA THR A 21 -1.62 -20.41 5.16
C THR A 21 -1.44 -18.99 4.64
N LYS A 22 -2.46 -18.17 4.77
CA LYS A 22 -2.43 -16.76 4.39
C LYS A 22 -1.88 -15.93 5.55
N ASP A 23 -0.94 -15.06 5.26
CA ASP A 23 -0.43 -14.11 6.25
C ASP A 23 -1.14 -12.76 6.10
N VAL A 24 -1.61 -12.21 7.21
CA VAL A 24 -2.23 -10.88 7.28
C VAL A 24 -1.51 -10.07 8.34
N VAL A 25 -0.91 -8.95 7.92
CA VAL A 25 -0.22 -8.03 8.83
C VAL A 25 -1.12 -6.84 9.12
N ARG A 26 -1.54 -6.72 10.37
CA ARG A 26 -2.36 -5.63 10.88
C ARG A 26 -1.54 -4.77 11.84
N VAL A 27 -2.08 -3.60 12.20
CA VAL A 27 -1.44 -2.76 13.23
C VAL A 27 -1.76 -3.32 14.62
N TYR A 28 -0.89 -3.05 15.59
CA TYR A 28 -1.13 -3.47 16.98
C TYR A 28 -2.50 -3.03 17.48
N ASN A 29 -3.23 -3.95 18.13
CA ASN A 29 -4.54 -3.68 18.71
C ASN A 29 -4.42 -3.24 20.18
N PRO A 30 -4.78 -1.99 20.54
CA PRO A 30 -4.72 -1.51 21.91
C PRO A 30 -5.48 -2.39 22.90
N ILE A 31 -4.79 -2.83 23.94
CA ILE A 31 -5.39 -3.62 25.03
C ILE A 31 -5.70 -2.72 26.23
N THR A 32 -4.77 -1.85 26.61
CA THR A 32 -4.92 -1.00 27.81
C THR A 32 -5.64 0.31 27.50
N GLU A 33 -6.31 0.89 28.49
CA GLU A 33 -6.90 2.24 28.35
C GLU A 33 -5.86 3.31 28.02
N LYS A 34 -4.63 3.14 28.49
CA LYS A 34 -3.52 4.02 28.11
C LYS A 34 -3.25 3.94 26.62
N ASP A 35 -3.12 2.74 26.07
CA ASP A 35 -2.87 2.53 24.64
C ASP A 35 -4.02 3.08 23.79
N LYS A 36 -5.27 2.79 24.19
CA LYS A 36 -6.47 3.29 23.50
C LYS A 36 -6.50 4.81 23.43
N ASN A 37 -6.06 5.50 24.49
CA ASN A 37 -6.03 6.97 24.53
C ASN A 37 -4.73 7.58 24.00
N SER A 38 -3.75 6.76 23.60
CA SER A 38 -2.44 7.24 23.11
C SER A 38 -2.21 6.92 21.65
N TYR A 39 -2.77 5.83 21.11
CA TYR A 39 -2.46 5.40 19.75
C TYR A 39 -3.51 5.89 18.76
N GLY A 40 -3.09 6.17 17.54
CA GLY A 40 -3.99 6.49 16.42
C GLY A 40 -3.57 5.77 15.16
N ILE A 41 -4.53 5.49 14.27
CA ILE A 41 -4.28 4.88 12.97
C ILE A 41 -4.45 5.91 11.86
N MET A 42 -3.48 6.00 10.97
CA MET A 42 -3.68 6.58 9.63
C MET A 42 -3.81 5.44 8.62
N ALA A 43 -4.88 5.44 7.82
CA ALA A 43 -5.11 4.49 6.76
C ALA A 43 -5.32 5.19 5.41
N PHE A 44 -4.77 4.65 4.33
CA PHE A 44 -4.95 5.19 2.97
C PHE A 44 -4.73 4.09 1.93
N GLY A 45 -5.33 4.25 0.75
CA GLY A 45 -5.01 3.42 -0.40
C GLY A 45 -3.84 4.01 -1.19
N LEU A 46 -3.04 3.17 -1.84
CA LEU A 46 -1.95 3.63 -2.70
C LEU A 46 -1.84 2.74 -3.93
N TYR A 47 -1.66 3.36 -5.09
CA TYR A 47 -1.21 2.69 -6.30
C TYR A 47 -0.08 3.51 -6.94
N ALA A 48 0.78 2.84 -7.70
CA ALA A 48 1.79 3.53 -8.51
C ALA A 48 1.33 3.63 -9.97
N TYR A 49 1.66 4.74 -10.63
CA TYR A 49 1.35 4.96 -12.04
C TYR A 49 2.61 5.40 -12.78
N ASN A 50 2.95 4.66 -13.84
CA ASN A 50 4.07 4.97 -14.71
C ASN A 50 3.59 5.11 -16.16
N GLN A 51 3.56 6.35 -16.64
CA GLN A 51 3.11 6.66 -18.01
C GLN A 51 4.05 6.12 -19.10
N SER A 52 5.35 5.97 -18.79
CA SER A 52 6.36 5.47 -19.73
C SER A 52 6.24 3.97 -19.98
N HIS A 53 5.65 3.22 -19.05
CA HIS A 53 5.39 1.80 -19.22
C HIS A 53 4.10 1.60 -20.01
N LYS A 54 4.18 1.74 -21.34
CA LYS A 54 3.02 1.47 -22.22
C LYS A 54 2.98 0.01 -22.60
N ASP A 55 1.82 -0.62 -22.41
CA ASP A 55 1.54 -1.90 -23.06
C ASP A 55 1.31 -1.65 -24.56
N ILE A 56 1.98 -2.43 -25.41
CA ILE A 56 1.83 -2.37 -26.88
C ILE A 56 0.38 -2.64 -27.28
N LEU A 57 -0.39 -3.37 -26.46
CA LEU A 57 -1.81 -3.64 -26.71
C LEU A 57 -2.74 -2.44 -26.41
N ASN A 58 -2.28 -1.43 -25.65
CA ASN A 58 -3.09 -0.30 -25.16
C ASN A 58 -2.64 1.07 -25.71
N LEU A 59 -1.98 1.11 -26.87
CA LEU A 59 -1.44 2.34 -27.50
C LEU A 59 -2.47 3.45 -27.75
N PHE A 60 -3.77 3.11 -27.90
CA PHE A 60 -4.85 4.05 -28.21
C PHE A 60 -5.84 4.30 -27.07
N SER A 61 -5.68 3.64 -25.92
CA SER A 61 -6.53 3.91 -24.75
C SER A 61 -6.12 5.20 -24.07
N LYS A 62 -7.09 5.89 -23.46
CA LYS A 62 -6.81 7.02 -22.55
C LYS A 62 -6.07 6.57 -21.28
N ASP A 63 -6.09 5.26 -20.99
CA ASP A 63 -5.34 4.62 -19.90
C ASP A 63 -3.87 4.40 -20.27
N SER A 64 -3.26 5.31 -21.03
CA SER A 64 -1.87 5.19 -21.42
C SER A 64 -0.96 5.08 -20.19
N GLY A 65 -0.02 4.13 -20.20
CA GLY A 65 0.85 3.83 -19.06
C GLY A 65 0.48 2.51 -18.37
N THR A 66 1.10 2.26 -17.22
CA THR A 66 0.84 1.08 -16.39
C THR A 66 0.52 1.51 -14.97
N VAL A 67 -0.50 0.87 -14.39
CA VAL A 67 -0.84 1.00 -12.97
C VAL A 67 -0.37 -0.24 -12.22
N PHE A 68 0.27 -0.02 -11.06
CA PHE A 68 0.70 -1.06 -10.13
C PHE A 68 -0.11 -0.93 -8.84
N THR A 69 -1.00 -1.90 -8.59
CA THR A 69 -1.89 -1.93 -7.42
C THR A 69 -1.42 -2.85 -6.31
N ASP A 70 -0.73 -3.94 -6.65
CA ASP A 70 -0.16 -4.87 -5.67
C ASP A 70 1.25 -4.42 -5.30
N LEU A 71 1.29 -3.45 -4.39
CA LEU A 71 2.53 -2.90 -3.85
C LEU A 71 3.03 -3.72 -2.66
N GLU A 72 2.30 -4.78 -2.26
CA GLU A 72 2.58 -5.66 -1.12
C GLU A 72 2.78 -4.91 0.22
N ARG A 73 3.09 -5.65 1.29
CA ARG A 73 3.30 -5.08 2.65
C ARG A 73 4.39 -4.00 2.67
N GLN A 74 5.44 -4.16 1.87
CA GLN A 74 6.62 -3.30 1.86
C GLN A 74 6.53 -2.16 0.83
N GLY A 75 5.35 -1.95 0.26
CA GLY A 75 5.10 -0.93 -0.76
C GLY A 75 5.27 0.51 -0.30
N VAL A 76 5.28 0.77 1.01
CA VAL A 76 5.40 2.11 1.58
C VAL A 76 6.40 2.14 2.72
N LYS A 77 7.28 3.15 2.72
CA LYS A 77 8.16 3.48 3.84
C LYS A 77 7.77 4.82 4.43
N PHE A 78 7.72 4.88 5.75
CA PHE A 78 7.37 6.08 6.50
C PHE A 78 8.59 6.64 7.24
N SER A 79 8.58 7.95 7.45
CA SER A 79 9.50 8.59 8.38
C SER A 79 8.73 9.55 9.30
N GLU A 80 9.13 9.60 10.56
CA GLU A 80 8.70 10.61 11.52
C GLU A 80 9.38 11.95 11.20
N ILE A 81 8.63 13.04 11.26
CA ILE A 81 9.15 14.39 11.11
C ILE A 81 9.57 14.90 12.48
N LEU A 82 10.87 15.10 12.66
CA LEU A 82 11.44 15.58 13.92
C LEU A 82 11.40 17.10 14.02
N THR A 83 11.70 17.80 12.91
CA THR A 83 11.68 19.26 12.85
C THR A 83 11.21 19.76 11.49
N LYS A 84 10.69 20.99 11.48
CA LYS A 84 10.21 21.69 10.29
C LYS A 84 10.83 23.08 10.18
N ASP A 85 10.97 23.57 8.95
CA ASP A 85 11.38 24.94 8.68
C ASP A 85 10.27 25.97 8.99
N ALA A 86 10.57 27.26 8.83
CA ALA A 86 9.60 28.34 9.01
C ALA A 86 8.39 28.27 8.03
N LYS A 87 8.54 27.57 6.91
CA LYS A 87 7.47 27.30 5.92
C LYS A 87 6.74 25.98 6.20
N LYS A 88 7.01 25.34 7.34
CA LYS A 88 6.46 24.05 7.79
C LYS A 88 6.87 22.83 6.95
N ASN A 89 7.94 22.93 6.16
CA ASN A 89 8.50 21.79 5.43
C ASN A 89 9.37 20.95 6.37
N PRO A 90 9.31 19.60 6.30
CA PRO A 90 10.24 18.71 7.00
C PRO A 90 11.71 19.07 6.71
N GLN A 91 12.51 19.21 7.77
CA GLN A 91 13.97 19.40 7.66
C GLN A 91 14.74 18.19 8.19
N ASN A 92 14.36 17.71 9.38
CA ASN A 92 14.93 16.52 9.98
C ASN A 92 13.86 15.45 10.13
N ILE A 93 14.20 14.23 9.74
CA ILE A 93 13.32 13.08 9.77
C ILE A 93 14.06 11.89 10.35
N SER A 94 13.31 10.97 10.94
CA SER A 94 13.81 9.66 11.36
C SER A 94 13.00 8.58 10.65
N PRO A 95 13.65 7.54 10.09
CA PRO A 95 12.92 6.37 9.60
C PRO A 95 11.97 5.85 10.67
N TYR A 96 10.72 5.58 10.28
CA TYR A 96 9.77 4.96 11.19
C TYR A 96 10.23 3.52 11.46
N PRO A 97 10.32 3.08 12.72
CA PRO A 97 10.87 1.77 13.04
C PRO A 97 9.99 0.66 12.45
N VAL A 98 10.53 -0.02 11.43
CA VAL A 98 9.91 -1.22 10.86
C VAL A 98 10.44 -2.42 11.62
N GLU A 99 9.85 -2.67 12.79
CA GLU A 99 10.04 -3.92 13.51
C GLU A 99 9.28 -5.03 12.78
N GLU A 100 9.83 -6.24 12.76
CA GLU A 100 9.10 -7.38 12.21
C GLU A 100 7.82 -7.62 13.03
N PRO A 101 6.67 -7.82 12.37
CA PRO A 101 5.41 -7.96 13.07
C PRO A 101 5.39 -9.30 13.81
N VAL A 102 4.76 -9.29 14.98
CA VAL A 102 4.72 -10.45 15.88
C VAL A 102 3.43 -11.22 15.61
N MET A 103 3.51 -12.56 15.60
CA MET A 103 2.31 -13.40 15.48
C MET A 103 1.36 -13.10 16.64
N ALA A 104 0.16 -12.64 16.31
CA ALA A 104 -0.88 -12.33 17.29
C ALA A 104 -1.81 -13.52 17.50
N GLU A 105 -2.29 -14.10 16.40
CA GLU A 105 -3.21 -15.24 16.43
C GLU A 105 -3.18 -16.03 15.12
N LYS A 106 -3.72 -17.26 15.17
CA LYS A 106 -3.96 -18.09 14.00
C LYS A 106 -5.40 -18.59 14.03
N THR A 107 -6.15 -18.33 12.97
CA THR A 107 -7.54 -18.76 12.81
C THR A 107 -7.67 -19.45 11.46
N ASP A 108 -8.15 -20.68 11.46
CA ASP A 108 -8.23 -21.53 10.26
C ASP A 108 -6.87 -21.58 9.52
N SER A 109 -6.88 -21.26 8.23
CA SER A 109 -5.70 -21.15 7.37
C SER A 109 -5.16 -19.72 7.26
N THR A 110 -5.39 -18.86 8.26
CA THR A 110 -4.86 -17.47 8.29
C THR A 110 -4.01 -17.24 9.55
N GLN A 111 -2.79 -16.75 9.36
CA GLN A 111 -1.94 -16.23 10.43
C GLN A 111 -2.03 -14.71 10.45
N TYR A 112 -2.35 -14.16 11.61
CA TYR A 112 -2.43 -12.74 11.85
C TYR A 112 -1.20 -12.28 12.62
N PHE A 113 -0.54 -11.26 12.09
CA PHE A 113 0.61 -10.63 12.70
C PHE A 113 0.28 -9.17 13.02
N GLU A 114 0.81 -8.68 14.13
CA GLU A 114 0.65 -7.30 14.57
C GLU A 114 1.98 -6.55 14.55
N GLY A 115 1.98 -5.35 13.97
CA GLY A 115 3.14 -4.48 13.93
C GLY A 115 2.76 -3.00 14.04
N LYS A 116 3.76 -2.13 13.82
CA LYS A 116 3.54 -0.67 13.78
C LYS A 116 2.99 -0.19 12.42
N THR A 117 3.07 -1.04 11.41
CA THR A 117 2.48 -0.83 10.08
C THR A 117 1.67 -2.07 9.69
N GLY A 118 0.59 -1.88 8.94
CA GLY A 118 -0.24 -2.97 8.43
C GLY A 118 -0.57 -2.80 6.95
N TYR A 119 -0.97 -3.89 6.32
CA TYR A 119 -1.50 -3.88 4.96
C TYR A 119 -2.76 -4.74 4.90
N ILE A 120 -3.88 -4.09 4.62
CA ILE A 120 -5.20 -4.70 4.48
C ILE A 120 -5.69 -4.34 3.10
N SER A 121 -5.35 -5.18 2.12
CA SER A 121 -5.57 -4.90 0.71
C SER A 121 -6.92 -4.24 0.44
N PRO A 122 -6.94 -3.07 -0.22
CA PRO A 122 -5.81 -2.35 -0.84
C PRO A 122 -5.17 -1.23 0.02
N PHE A 123 -5.37 -1.25 1.34
CA PHE A 123 -5.05 -0.13 2.23
C PHE A 123 -3.80 -0.36 3.08
N TYR A 124 -2.98 0.68 3.18
CA TYR A 124 -1.86 0.77 4.11
C TYR A 124 -2.32 1.38 5.43
N LEU A 125 -1.76 0.89 6.53
CA LEU A 125 -2.02 1.38 7.87
C LEU A 125 -0.70 1.76 8.53
N LEU A 126 -0.66 2.95 9.12
CA LEU A 126 0.40 3.40 10.01
C LEU A 126 -0.20 3.59 11.41
N LEU A 127 0.34 2.87 12.39
CA LEU A 127 0.06 3.12 13.80
C LEU A 127 0.96 4.25 14.28
N SER A 128 0.39 5.34 14.80
CA SER A 128 1.15 6.33 15.56
C SER A 128 1.03 6.03 17.04
N LEU A 129 2.17 5.91 17.72
CA LEU A 129 2.22 5.73 19.18
C LEU A 129 2.13 7.05 19.96
N ASP A 130 2.32 8.17 19.25
CA ASP A 130 2.22 9.53 19.77
C ASP A 130 1.48 10.39 18.73
N PRO A 131 0.21 10.78 18.98
CA PRO A 131 -0.62 11.50 18.02
C PRO A 131 -0.14 12.92 17.76
N ALA A 132 0.76 13.47 18.59
CA ALA A 132 1.38 14.77 18.35
C ALA A 132 2.43 14.70 17.22
N LYS A 133 2.91 13.50 16.89
CA LYS A 133 3.90 13.29 15.83
C LYS A 133 3.25 13.30 14.45
N GLU A 134 4.04 13.74 13.50
CA GLU A 134 3.66 13.83 12.09
C GLU A 134 4.62 12.99 11.27
N TYR A 135 4.11 12.39 10.20
CA TYR A 135 4.87 11.47 9.36
C TYR A 135 4.77 11.87 7.88
N ALA A 136 5.71 11.38 7.09
CA ALA A 136 5.72 11.51 5.65
C ALA A 136 5.98 10.15 4.99
N ILE A 137 5.53 9.98 3.76
CA ILE A 137 5.93 8.85 2.92
C ILE A 137 7.31 9.18 2.35
N THR A 138 8.29 8.34 2.64
CA THR A 138 9.69 8.54 2.22
C THR A 138 10.18 7.45 1.29
N GLY A 139 9.35 6.45 1.00
CA GLY A 139 9.63 5.46 -0.02
C GLY A 139 8.37 4.81 -0.55
N VAL A 140 8.37 4.49 -1.85
CA VAL A 140 7.35 3.68 -2.51
C VAL A 140 8.04 2.55 -3.26
N THR A 141 7.61 1.32 -3.01
CA THR A 141 8.13 0.14 -3.67
C THR A 141 7.04 -0.49 -4.53
N TYR A 142 7.35 -0.81 -5.78
CA TYR A 142 6.48 -1.64 -6.61
C TYR A 142 7.28 -2.65 -7.43
N THR A 143 6.65 -3.76 -7.80
CA THR A 143 7.28 -4.82 -8.58
C THR A 143 6.56 -5.02 -9.90
N TYR A 144 7.29 -5.45 -10.92
CA TYR A 144 6.70 -5.84 -12.21
C TYR A 144 7.55 -6.90 -12.90
N GLN A 145 6.93 -7.64 -13.83
CA GLN A 145 7.63 -8.66 -14.61
C GLN A 145 7.95 -8.14 -16.00
N VAL A 146 9.20 -8.33 -16.44
CA VAL A 146 9.62 -8.09 -17.82
C VAL A 146 9.93 -9.41 -18.52
N SER A 147 9.58 -9.50 -19.80
CA SER A 147 9.97 -10.61 -20.66
C SER A 147 11.41 -10.41 -21.14
N CYS A 148 12.27 -11.39 -20.90
CA CYS A 148 13.69 -11.40 -21.31
C CYS A 148 13.99 -12.38 -22.45
N GLY A 149 12.96 -12.89 -23.11
CA GLY A 149 13.07 -13.88 -24.19
C GLY A 149 11.95 -14.93 -24.13
N GLN A 150 11.99 -15.93 -25.01
CA GLN A 150 11.01 -17.01 -25.00
C GLN A 150 11.11 -17.79 -23.68
N LYS A 151 10.04 -17.73 -22.85
CA LYS A 151 9.94 -18.35 -21.51
C LYS A 151 10.80 -17.75 -20.40
N CYS A 152 11.42 -16.59 -20.63
CA CYS A 152 12.17 -15.86 -19.59
C CYS A 152 11.31 -14.71 -19.05
N ARG A 153 11.00 -14.75 -17.74
CA ARG A 153 10.41 -13.63 -17.02
C ARG A 153 11.34 -13.23 -15.89
N ARG A 154 11.63 -11.95 -15.77
CA ARG A 154 12.41 -11.38 -14.68
C ARG A 154 11.53 -10.44 -13.86
N THR A 155 11.53 -10.62 -12.55
CA THR A 155 10.92 -9.66 -11.62
C THR A 155 11.87 -8.48 -11.43
N ILE A 156 11.35 -7.28 -11.62
CA ILE A 156 12.02 -6.01 -11.34
C ILE A 156 11.35 -5.41 -10.11
N VAL A 157 12.16 -5.01 -9.14
CA VAL A 157 11.72 -4.30 -7.93
C VAL A 157 12.19 -2.86 -8.06
N ARG A 158 11.27 -1.91 -7.92
CA ARG A 158 11.54 -0.47 -7.97
C ARG A 158 11.30 0.12 -6.59
N ASP A 159 12.38 0.49 -5.91
CA ASP A 159 12.34 1.15 -4.61
C ASP A 159 12.64 2.64 -4.81
N PHE A 160 11.58 3.45 -4.88
CA PHE A 160 11.68 4.89 -5.08
C PHE A 160 11.82 5.59 -3.73
N PRO A 161 12.94 6.28 -3.44
CA PRO A 161 12.96 7.27 -2.38
C PRO A 161 12.03 8.42 -2.75
N VAL A 162 11.30 8.94 -1.76
CA VAL A 162 10.35 10.05 -1.97
C VAL A 162 10.83 11.25 -1.17
N GLU A 163 10.84 12.42 -1.81
CA GLU A 163 11.21 13.67 -1.15
C GLU A 163 10.22 13.98 -0.01
N PRO A 164 10.69 14.03 1.26
CA PRO A 164 9.81 14.18 2.42
C PRO A 164 8.97 15.45 2.37
N SER A 165 9.54 16.55 1.89
CA SER A 165 8.83 17.84 1.79
C SER A 165 7.71 17.82 0.77
N LYS A 166 7.92 17.21 -0.40
CA LYS A 166 6.87 17.05 -1.42
C LYS A 166 5.79 16.08 -0.94
N SER A 167 6.18 14.95 -0.37
CA SER A 167 5.24 13.98 0.18
C SER A 167 4.37 14.60 1.28
N PHE A 168 4.99 15.25 2.28
CA PHE A 168 4.26 15.83 3.41
C PHE A 168 3.32 16.95 2.98
N LYS A 169 3.70 17.74 1.96
CA LYS A 169 2.83 18.78 1.40
C LYS A 169 1.62 18.19 0.67
N ALA A 170 1.81 17.08 -0.04
CA ALA A 170 0.74 16.41 -0.77
C ALA A 170 -0.20 15.63 0.17
N PHE A 171 0.38 14.95 1.17
CA PHE A 171 -0.34 14.10 2.12
C PHE A 171 0.33 14.13 3.51
N PRO A 172 -0.05 15.09 4.37
CA PRO A 172 0.47 15.16 5.72
C PRO A 172 -0.14 14.04 6.58
N ILE A 173 0.69 13.11 7.06
CA ILE A 173 0.20 12.04 7.92
C ILE A 173 0.17 12.54 9.37
N LYS A 174 -1.04 12.69 9.89
CA LYS A 174 -1.32 12.97 11.30
C LYS A 174 -2.43 12.07 11.80
N THR A 175 -2.33 11.62 13.04
CA THR A 175 -3.33 10.74 13.65
C THR A 175 -4.00 11.43 14.82
N THR A 176 -5.24 11.05 15.10
CA THR A 176 -5.92 11.43 16.34
C THR A 176 -5.82 10.29 17.35
N ALA A 177 -5.58 10.63 18.62
CA ALA A 177 -5.53 9.68 19.72
C ALA A 177 -6.84 8.90 19.84
N GLY A 178 -6.76 7.57 19.96
CA GLY A 178 -7.93 6.70 20.04
C GLY A 178 -8.81 6.71 18.81
N ASP A 179 -8.27 7.09 17.66
CA ASP A 179 -9.07 7.19 16.44
C ASP A 179 -8.41 6.57 15.21
N ILE A 180 -9.26 6.24 14.23
CA ILE A 180 -8.85 5.82 12.89
C ILE A 180 -9.14 6.96 11.92
N THR A 181 -8.11 7.45 11.26
CA THR A 181 -8.18 8.49 10.23
C THR A 181 -8.01 7.84 8.86
N PHE A 182 -8.98 8.03 7.96
CA PHE A 182 -8.87 7.61 6.57
C PHE A 182 -8.42 8.79 5.70
N GLY A 183 -7.28 8.63 5.03
CA GLY A 183 -6.63 9.66 4.22
C GLY A 183 -7.01 9.66 2.74
N GLY A 184 -7.94 8.80 2.32
CA GLY A 184 -8.32 8.65 0.92
C GLY A 184 -7.37 7.75 0.12
N ILE A 185 -7.40 7.90 -1.20
CA ILE A 185 -6.58 7.14 -2.14
C ILE A 185 -5.50 8.03 -2.74
N LEU A 186 -4.25 7.60 -2.64
CA LEU A 186 -3.07 8.27 -3.14
C LEU A 186 -2.55 7.58 -4.40
N MET A 187 -1.85 8.36 -5.20
CA MET A 187 -1.12 7.92 -6.37
C MET A 187 0.36 8.26 -6.23
N ALA A 188 1.21 7.26 -6.42
CA ALA A 188 2.63 7.44 -6.64
C ALA A 188 2.90 7.57 -8.14
N ARG A 189 2.94 8.81 -8.65
CA ARG A 189 3.18 9.11 -10.06
C ARG A 189 4.68 9.10 -10.36
N VAL A 190 5.10 8.21 -11.26
CA VAL A 190 6.48 8.16 -11.77
C VAL A 190 6.64 9.21 -12.87
N LEU A 191 7.61 10.10 -12.71
CA LEU A 191 7.91 11.19 -13.64
C LEU A 191 9.41 11.27 -13.95
N PRO A 192 9.80 11.72 -15.16
CA PRO A 192 11.19 12.07 -15.44
C PRO A 192 11.70 13.14 -14.46
N THR A 193 12.95 13.01 -14.04
CA THR A 193 13.65 13.99 -13.19
C THR A 193 15.08 14.24 -13.68
N THR A 194 15.76 15.17 -13.02
CA THR A 194 17.14 15.55 -13.34
C THR A 194 18.14 14.54 -12.79
N LYS A 195 19.32 14.44 -13.42
CA LYS A 195 20.41 13.55 -12.96
C LYS A 195 20.88 13.87 -11.53
N SER A 196 20.80 15.15 -11.15
CA SER A 196 21.17 15.67 -9.83
C SER A 196 20.12 15.43 -8.75
N ASP A 197 18.91 14.97 -9.09
CA ASP A 197 17.88 14.71 -8.09
C ASP A 197 18.32 13.56 -7.16
N PRO A 198 18.47 13.82 -5.84
CA PRO A 198 18.84 12.79 -4.88
C PRO A 198 17.73 11.76 -4.64
N TYR A 199 16.49 12.07 -5.01
CA TYR A 199 15.33 11.16 -4.92
C TYR A 199 15.01 10.47 -6.25
N GLY A 200 15.79 10.75 -7.30
CA GLY A 200 15.64 10.10 -8.60
C GLY A 200 16.42 8.78 -8.68
N ILE A 201 15.79 7.74 -9.21
CA ILE A 201 16.42 6.45 -9.54
C ILE A 201 16.58 6.31 -11.06
N GLY A 202 17.47 5.43 -11.51
CA GLY A 202 17.69 5.21 -12.94
C GLY A 202 16.41 4.75 -13.65
N ASP A 203 16.10 5.36 -14.79
CA ASP A 203 14.98 4.95 -15.64
C ASP A 203 15.30 3.59 -16.28
N ASP A 204 14.40 2.61 -16.11
CA ASP A 204 14.50 1.27 -16.67
C ASP A 204 13.30 0.90 -17.56
N THR A 205 12.69 1.92 -18.19
CA THR A 205 11.60 1.71 -19.15
C THR A 205 12.02 0.66 -20.20
N PRO A 206 11.21 -0.39 -20.42
CA PRO A 206 11.50 -1.40 -21.42
C PRO A 206 11.67 -0.75 -22.81
N ASN A 207 12.74 -1.10 -23.53
CA ASN A 207 13.12 -0.60 -24.87
C ASN A 207 13.85 0.76 -24.94
N LEU A 208 14.36 1.31 -23.84
CA LEU A 208 15.31 2.42 -23.92
C LEU A 208 16.66 1.92 -24.50
N SER A 209 17.07 2.49 -25.62
CA SER A 209 18.42 2.30 -26.18
C SER A 209 19.48 2.91 -25.26
N ASP A 210 20.75 2.50 -25.42
CA ASP A 210 21.91 3.04 -24.67
C ASP A 210 22.02 4.57 -24.68
N LEU A 211 21.33 5.24 -25.61
CA LEU A 211 21.22 6.70 -25.72
C LEU A 211 20.54 7.38 -24.52
N PHE A 212 19.77 6.64 -23.72
CA PHE A 212 19.10 7.15 -22.51
C PHE A 212 19.76 6.71 -21.21
N ALA A 213 20.97 6.12 -21.28
CA ALA A 213 21.76 5.76 -20.11
C ALA A 213 21.96 6.98 -19.18
N GLY A 214 21.46 6.87 -17.95
CA GLY A 214 21.60 7.90 -16.92
C GLY A 214 20.43 8.89 -16.82
N ASN A 215 19.32 8.68 -17.53
CA ASN A 215 18.06 9.34 -17.18
C ASN A 215 17.55 8.85 -15.83
N LYS A 216 16.97 9.76 -15.06
CA LYS A 216 16.35 9.45 -13.78
C LYS A 216 14.85 9.66 -13.83
N VAL A 217 14.14 8.87 -13.05
CA VAL A 217 12.73 9.05 -12.72
C VAL A 217 12.58 9.17 -11.21
N SER A 218 11.61 9.95 -10.76
CA SER A 218 11.23 10.10 -9.35
C SER A 218 9.74 9.83 -9.17
N VAL A 219 9.33 9.58 -7.94
CA VAL A 219 7.91 9.48 -7.58
C VAL A 219 7.44 10.77 -6.93
N ASN A 220 6.30 11.27 -7.41
CA ASN A 220 5.50 12.28 -6.73
C ASN A 220 4.24 11.64 -6.14
N ILE A 221 3.96 11.95 -4.88
CA ILE A 221 2.70 11.55 -4.24
C ILE A 221 1.63 12.61 -4.57
N GLU A 222 0.49 12.15 -5.08
CA GLU A 222 -0.62 13.00 -5.52
C GLU A 222 -1.96 12.37 -5.08
N PRO A 223 -3.05 13.15 -4.96
CA PRO A 223 -4.40 12.59 -4.84
C PRO A 223 -4.73 11.68 -6.03
N GLY A 224 -5.18 10.45 -5.77
CA GLY A 224 -5.43 9.43 -6.80
C GLY A 224 -6.83 9.47 -7.41
N GLU A 225 -7.82 9.99 -6.67
CA GLU A 225 -9.25 9.96 -7.05
C GLU A 225 -9.54 10.51 -8.44
N GLU A 226 -9.01 11.69 -8.76
CA GLU A 226 -9.28 12.35 -10.05
C GLU A 226 -8.70 11.59 -11.23
N HIS A 227 -7.56 10.92 -11.04
CA HIS A 227 -6.99 10.06 -12.07
C HIS A 227 -7.88 8.84 -12.29
N ILE A 228 -8.32 8.17 -11.22
CA ILE A 228 -9.21 7.00 -11.29
C ILE A 228 -10.56 7.34 -11.94
N LYS A 229 -11.12 8.52 -11.68
CA LYS A 229 -12.35 8.98 -12.35
C LYS A 229 -12.14 9.13 -13.86
N GLY A 230 -10.97 9.60 -14.29
CA GLY A 230 -10.66 9.85 -15.70
C GLY A 230 -10.31 8.61 -16.53
N MET A 231 -10.09 7.45 -15.90
CA MET A 231 -9.72 6.21 -16.60
C MET A 231 -10.89 5.58 -17.37
N GLU A 232 -10.58 4.88 -18.46
CA GLU A 232 -11.55 4.04 -19.19
C GLU A 232 -11.77 2.71 -18.46
N SER A 233 -10.72 2.14 -17.88
CA SER A 233 -10.75 0.90 -17.11
C SER A 233 -11.43 1.09 -15.75
N ASP A 234 -12.35 0.17 -15.43
CA ASP A 234 -12.98 0.10 -14.11
C ASP A 234 -12.14 -0.60 -13.04
N SER A 235 -10.95 -1.11 -13.39
CA SER A 235 -10.12 -1.93 -12.49
C SER A 235 -9.83 -1.26 -11.14
N LEU A 236 -9.36 -0.01 -11.15
CA LEU A 236 -9.11 0.75 -9.93
C LEU A 236 -10.39 1.21 -9.24
N ARG A 237 -11.45 1.47 -10.00
CA ARG A 237 -12.76 1.81 -9.45
C ARG A 237 -13.29 0.65 -8.62
N GLU A 238 -13.19 -0.57 -9.13
CA GLU A 238 -13.59 -1.77 -8.41
C GLU A 238 -12.69 -2.02 -7.21
N PHE A 239 -11.38 -1.94 -7.40
CA PHE A 239 -10.39 -2.27 -6.37
C PHE A 239 -10.47 -1.36 -5.13
N PHE A 240 -10.62 -0.05 -5.33
CA PHE A 240 -10.64 0.93 -4.23
C PHE A 240 -12.04 1.39 -3.82
N TYR A 241 -13.06 1.25 -4.68
CA TYR A 241 -14.37 1.87 -4.45
C TYR A 241 -15.58 0.96 -4.72
N ARG A 242 -15.39 -0.30 -5.12
CA ARG A 242 -16.48 -1.19 -5.60
C ARG A 242 -17.29 -0.59 -6.75
N GLY A 243 -16.58 0.03 -7.69
CA GLY A 243 -17.11 0.51 -8.96
C GLY A 243 -17.48 1.99 -8.98
N VAL A 244 -17.92 2.57 -7.85
CA VAL A 244 -18.34 4.00 -7.81
C VAL A 244 -17.33 4.83 -7.05
N VAL A 245 -16.56 5.66 -7.78
CA VAL A 245 -15.49 6.50 -7.22
C VAL A 245 -16.06 7.62 -6.34
N ASP A 246 -16.22 7.30 -5.07
CA ASP A 246 -16.64 8.20 -3.99
C ASP A 246 -15.77 7.93 -2.76
N SER A 247 -15.23 9.00 -2.17
CA SER A 247 -14.44 8.96 -0.93
C SER A 247 -15.11 8.14 0.18
N LYS A 248 -16.44 8.23 0.33
CA LYS A 248 -17.19 7.45 1.33
C LYS A 248 -17.20 5.95 1.01
N ASN A 249 -17.28 5.58 -0.26
CA ASN A 249 -17.24 4.17 -0.65
C ASN A 249 -15.87 3.54 -0.37
N ALA A 250 -14.79 4.28 -0.65
CA ALA A 250 -13.44 3.83 -0.29
C ALA A 250 -13.27 3.69 1.22
N GLU A 251 -13.74 4.66 1.99
CA GLU A 251 -13.68 4.61 3.46
C GLU A 251 -14.51 3.45 4.02
N LYS A 252 -15.71 3.22 3.47
CA LYS A 252 -16.57 2.09 3.82
C LYS A 252 -15.90 0.75 3.51
N LEU A 253 -15.29 0.62 2.33
CA LEU A 253 -14.52 -0.57 1.96
C LEU A 253 -13.36 -0.82 2.93
N PHE A 254 -12.64 0.24 3.32
CA PHE A 254 -11.58 0.15 4.30
C PHE A 254 -12.08 -0.38 5.64
N TYR A 255 -13.12 0.21 6.24
CA TYR A 255 -13.65 -0.27 7.51
C TYR A 255 -14.19 -1.70 7.41
N GLU A 256 -14.87 -2.07 6.33
CA GLU A 256 -15.34 -3.44 6.11
C GLU A 256 -14.19 -4.44 6.05
N ASN A 257 -13.07 -4.08 5.43
CA ASN A 257 -11.89 -4.94 5.41
C ASN A 257 -11.19 -4.97 6.78
N LEU A 258 -11.13 -3.85 7.50
CA LEU A 258 -10.61 -3.79 8.87
C LEU A 258 -11.40 -4.73 9.80
N ILE A 259 -12.73 -4.62 9.80
CA ILE A 259 -13.62 -5.44 10.65
C ILE A 259 -13.43 -6.94 10.37
N LYS A 260 -13.15 -7.33 9.13
CA LYS A 260 -12.91 -8.73 8.76
C LYS A 260 -11.58 -9.27 9.31
N VAL A 261 -10.54 -8.45 9.41
CA VAL A 261 -9.20 -8.91 9.83
C VAL A 261 -8.94 -8.79 11.33
N TYR A 262 -9.81 -8.10 12.07
CA TYR A 262 -9.82 -8.11 13.53
C TYR A 262 -11.05 -8.88 14.01
N PRO A 263 -10.91 -10.09 14.59
CA PRO A 263 -12.04 -10.82 15.14
C PRO A 263 -12.67 -10.10 16.34
N GLU A 264 -11.88 -9.37 17.12
CA GLU A 264 -12.32 -8.59 18.28
C GLU A 264 -11.37 -7.42 18.60
N GLY A 265 -11.75 -6.62 19.60
CA GLY A 265 -10.93 -5.56 20.18
C GLY A 265 -11.19 -4.15 19.64
N TYR A 266 -10.33 -3.22 20.04
CA TYR A 266 -10.62 -1.78 19.98
C TYR A 266 -10.83 -1.26 18.56
N TRP A 267 -9.92 -1.59 17.64
CA TRP A 267 -10.01 -1.12 16.25
C TRP A 267 -11.24 -1.64 15.51
N LYS A 268 -11.64 -2.89 15.79
CA LYS A 268 -12.87 -3.46 15.24
C LYS A 268 -14.08 -2.66 15.69
N THR A 269 -14.26 -2.48 17.00
CA THR A 269 -15.41 -1.76 17.56
C THR A 269 -15.49 -0.33 17.04
N LEU A 270 -14.36 0.36 16.94
CA LEU A 270 -14.32 1.71 16.39
C LEU A 270 -14.67 1.73 14.90
N ALA A 271 -14.16 0.80 14.10
CA ALA A 271 -14.48 0.72 12.68
C ALA A 271 -15.95 0.35 12.42
N GLU A 272 -16.56 -0.51 13.22
CA GLU A 272 -18.01 -0.79 13.13
C GLU A 272 -18.83 0.48 13.34
N LYS A 273 -18.49 1.27 14.37
CA LYS A 273 -19.13 2.56 14.65
C LYS A 273 -18.95 3.54 13.49
N LYS A 274 -17.73 3.69 12.97
CA LYS A 274 -17.45 4.61 11.85
C LYS A 274 -18.12 4.18 10.56
N ARG A 275 -18.08 2.90 10.22
CA ARG A 275 -18.78 2.32 9.07
C ARG A 275 -20.28 2.62 9.14
N ALA A 276 -20.91 2.39 10.29
CA ALA A 276 -22.33 2.68 10.48
C ALA A 276 -22.67 4.17 10.29
N ALA A 277 -21.79 5.07 10.73
CA ALA A 277 -21.97 6.52 10.59
C ALA A 277 -21.86 7.01 9.13
N LEU A 278 -21.17 6.27 8.25
CA LEU A 278 -21.08 6.60 6.82
C LEU A 278 -22.39 6.33 6.05
N GLY A 279 -23.32 5.57 6.64
CA GLY A 279 -24.60 5.22 6.02
C GLY A 279 -24.52 4.03 5.05
N ASN A 280 -25.69 3.65 4.53
CA ASN A 280 -25.81 2.62 3.49
C ASN A 280 -25.47 3.17 2.12
#